data_AF-A0A7S1AB74-F1
#
_entry.id   AF-A0A7S1AB74-F1
#
_cell.length_a   1.000
_cell.length_b   1.000
_cell.length_c   1.000
_cell.angle_alpha   90.00
_cell.angle_beta   90.00
_cell.angle_gamma   90.00
#
_symmetry.space_group_name_H-M   'P 1'
#
loop_
_entity.id
_entity.type
_entity.pdbx_description
1 polymer ?
#
loop_
_entity_poly.entity_id
_entity_poly.type
_entity_poly.pdbx_seq_one_letter_code
_entity_poly.pdbx_strand_id
1 'polypeptide(L)'
;RAGELFAQLLATALGVRTAGLRVVGPHQDEIVSIRGGLQSASAEEDAGIKRIFVAYFDSIAVMEYVDGMPMMGMPAHEQLSAARGESPLWTQLGRLMAFDMLINNFDRLPLVWSNEGNFGNVMLGSRLGPVIGIDQSVNLINHPAGLTAYLQRVRKAYEGARDGQASTFATVKTAIRDNTGIDLDDVEIRRLCEGCVDLFSEVLRLAKSEDLERTLAAISLKVDRSFTAPDAGAKAAQYCGFVREVVAAVGVTHESNS
;
A
#
# COMPACT_ATOMS: atom_id res chain seq x y z
N ARG A 1 9.47 9.08 2.58
CA ARG A 1 8.50 10.17 2.83
C ARG A 1 7.75 10.66 1.58
N ALA A 2 8.40 11.13 0.51
CA ALA A 2 7.65 11.51 -0.70
C ALA A 2 6.87 10.33 -1.30
N GLY A 3 7.51 9.15 -1.40
CA GLY A 3 6.86 7.90 -1.80
C GLY A 3 5.73 7.46 -0.85
N GLU A 4 5.91 7.64 0.46
CA GLU A 4 4.87 7.33 1.46
C GLU A 4 3.64 8.24 1.32
N LEU A 5 3.84 9.55 1.22
CA LEU A 5 2.74 10.50 1.01
C LEU A 5 2.06 10.29 -0.34
N PHE A 6 2.81 9.98 -1.39
CA PHE A 6 2.23 9.66 -2.68
C PHE A 6 1.35 8.40 -2.58
N ALA A 7 1.88 7.32 -2.00
CA ALA A 7 1.16 6.07 -1.80
C ALA A 7 -0.11 6.29 -0.96
N GLN A 8 -0.03 7.06 0.13
CA GLN A 8 -1.17 7.45 0.94
C GLN A 8 -2.30 8.09 0.13
N LEU A 9 -1.94 9.12 -0.64
CA LEU A 9 -2.92 9.93 -1.35
C LEU A 9 -3.55 9.11 -2.49
N LEU A 10 -2.76 8.25 -3.13
CA LEU A 10 -3.26 7.33 -4.15
C LEU A 10 -4.19 6.28 -3.54
N ALA A 11 -3.81 5.66 -2.41
CA ALA A 11 -4.67 4.72 -1.71
C ALA A 11 -6.02 5.34 -1.37
N THR A 12 -6.00 6.57 -0.84
CA THR A 12 -7.22 7.34 -0.53
C THR A 12 -8.08 7.57 -1.77
N ALA A 13 -7.48 7.98 -2.89
CA ALA A 13 -8.20 8.26 -4.12
C ALA A 13 -8.80 6.99 -4.76
N LEU A 14 -8.20 5.82 -4.51
CA LEU A 14 -8.65 4.53 -5.02
C LEU A 14 -9.49 3.73 -4.00
N GLY A 15 -9.88 4.35 -2.88
CA GLY A 15 -10.66 3.67 -1.84
C GLY A 15 -9.97 2.44 -1.23
N VAL A 16 -8.63 2.40 -1.23
CA VAL A 16 -7.84 1.36 -0.58
C VAL A 16 -7.49 1.84 0.82
N ARG A 17 -7.83 1.04 1.84
CA ARG A 17 -7.61 1.42 3.23
C ARG A 17 -6.15 1.22 3.63
N THR A 18 -5.46 2.34 3.86
CA THR A 18 -4.17 2.37 4.55
C THR A 18 -4.26 3.30 5.76
N ALA A 19 -3.29 3.22 6.69
CA ALA A 19 -3.16 4.24 7.73
C ALA A 19 -3.05 5.61 7.08
N GLY A 20 -3.76 6.61 7.62
CA GLY A 20 -3.64 8.04 7.29
C GLY A 20 -2.20 8.53 7.35
N LEU A 21 -1.79 9.40 6.43
CA LEU A 21 -0.49 10.09 6.48
C LEU A 21 -0.66 11.52 6.00
N ARG A 22 -0.11 12.45 6.77
CA ARG A 22 0.07 13.84 6.34
C ARG A 22 1.47 14.31 6.68
N VAL A 23 1.92 15.33 5.97
CA VAL A 23 3.23 15.94 6.20
C VAL A 23 3.02 17.36 6.72
N VAL A 24 3.61 17.64 7.87
CA VAL A 24 3.69 18.97 8.46
C VAL A 24 4.98 19.60 7.96
N GLY A 25 4.85 20.60 7.10
CA GLY A 25 5.99 21.32 6.51
C GLY A 25 6.60 22.35 7.48
N PRO A 26 7.78 22.90 7.14
CA PRO A 26 8.55 23.77 8.04
C PRO A 26 7.90 25.13 8.29
N HIS A 27 7.00 25.55 7.41
CA HIS A 27 6.30 26.83 7.49
C HIS A 27 4.93 26.74 8.17
N GLN A 28 4.53 25.57 8.67
CA GLN A 28 3.28 25.40 9.39
C GLN A 28 3.51 25.62 10.89
N ASP A 29 2.72 26.47 11.54
CA ASP A 29 2.82 26.74 12.99
C ASP A 29 2.74 25.45 13.83
N GLU A 30 2.02 24.45 13.33
CA GLU A 30 1.91 23.12 13.93
C GLU A 30 3.27 22.44 14.14
N ILE A 31 4.26 22.66 13.27
CA ILE A 31 5.59 22.01 13.40
C ILE A 31 6.30 22.44 14.69
N VAL A 32 6.10 23.69 15.11
CA VAL A 32 6.66 24.23 16.36
C VAL A 32 6.01 23.52 17.55
N SER A 33 4.69 23.34 17.50
CA SER A 33 3.93 22.65 18.55
C SER A 33 4.34 21.18 18.67
N ILE A 34 4.48 20.47 17.53
CA ILE A 34 4.92 19.07 17.51
C ILE A 34 6.35 18.95 18.07
N ARG A 35 7.27 19.82 17.64
CA ARG A 35 8.66 19.80 18.13
C ARG A 35 8.73 20.10 19.63
N GLY A 36 8.00 21.10 20.12
CA GLY A 36 7.93 21.42 21.55
C GLY A 36 7.36 20.26 22.37
N GLY A 37 6.27 19.65 21.89
CA GLY A 37 5.68 18.45 22.51
C GLY A 37 6.67 17.29 22.61
N LEU A 38 7.34 16.96 21.50
CA LEU A 38 8.34 15.87 21.44
C LEU A 38 9.59 16.14 22.30
N GLN A 39 9.98 17.41 22.45
CA GLN A 39 11.05 17.81 23.37
C GLN A 39 10.63 17.68 24.83
N SER A 40 9.37 17.98 25.14
CA SER A 40 8.82 18.00 26.50
C SER A 40 8.39 16.64 27.05
N ALA A 41 8.03 15.67 26.20
CA ALA A 41 7.69 14.31 26.62
C ALA A 41 8.87 13.73 27.44
N SER A 42 8.65 13.22 28.65
CA SER A 42 9.72 12.81 29.57
C SER A 42 10.58 11.68 29.00
N ALA A 43 11.86 11.64 29.38
CA ALA A 43 12.87 10.70 28.87
C ALA A 43 12.79 9.28 29.48
N GLU A 44 11.69 8.93 30.13
CA GLU A 44 11.56 7.67 30.89
C GLU A 44 11.31 6.45 29.99
N GLU A 45 10.92 6.64 28.73
CA GLU A 45 10.71 5.56 27.75
C GLU A 45 11.57 5.83 26.50
N ASP A 46 12.63 5.03 26.33
CA ASP A 46 13.58 4.97 25.20
C ASP A 46 14.37 6.25 24.86
N ALA A 47 15.49 6.38 25.56
CA ALA A 47 16.48 7.43 25.43
C ALA A 47 17.30 7.38 24.11
N GLY A 48 17.57 8.56 23.56
CA GLY A 48 18.83 8.85 22.88
C GLY A 48 18.69 9.33 21.44
N ILE A 49 18.22 8.49 20.53
CA ILE A 49 18.50 8.71 19.11
C ILE A 49 17.40 9.54 18.42
N LYS A 50 16.12 9.38 18.76
CA LYS A 50 15.03 9.99 17.98
C LYS A 50 14.78 11.48 18.26
N ARG A 51 15.09 12.01 19.45
CA ARG A 51 14.79 13.42 19.80
C ARG A 51 15.70 14.43 19.11
N ILE A 52 16.98 14.10 18.95
CA ILE A 52 17.95 14.99 18.33
C ILE A 52 17.60 15.19 16.84
N PHE A 53 17.23 14.13 16.12
CA PHE A 53 16.90 14.23 14.69
C PHE A 53 15.61 15.00 14.39
N VAL A 54 14.63 15.00 15.29
CA VAL A 54 13.35 15.73 15.08
C VAL A 54 13.55 17.23 14.92
N ALA A 55 14.56 17.81 15.58
CA ALA A 55 14.90 19.23 15.42
C ALA A 55 15.48 19.55 14.02
N TYR A 56 16.08 18.57 13.34
CA TYR A 56 16.77 18.77 12.06
C TYR A 56 15.92 18.46 10.83
N PHE A 57 14.76 17.81 10.98
CA PHE A 57 13.91 17.54 9.83
C PHE A 57 13.05 18.75 9.49
N ASP A 58 13.17 19.25 8.26
CA ASP A 58 12.34 20.32 7.73
C ASP A 58 10.84 19.98 7.71
N SER A 59 10.51 18.70 7.70
CA SER A 59 9.13 18.23 7.74
C SER A 59 8.95 17.06 8.70
N ILE A 60 7.74 16.89 9.21
CA ILE A 60 7.37 15.77 10.07
C ILE A 60 6.20 15.03 9.42
N ALA A 61 6.35 13.72 9.25
CA ALA A 61 5.26 12.85 8.83
C ALA A 61 4.43 12.49 10.06
N VAL A 62 3.12 12.74 10.01
CA VAL A 62 2.16 12.38 11.05
C VAL A 62 1.27 11.29 10.48
N MET A 63 1.36 10.10 11.08
CA MET A 63 0.63 8.91 10.66
C MET A 63 -0.56 8.67 11.60
N GLU A 64 -1.68 8.24 11.05
CA GLU A 64 -2.84 7.80 11.80
C GLU A 64 -2.50 6.57 12.64
N TYR A 65 -2.92 6.59 13.89
CA TYR A 65 -2.85 5.41 14.74
C TYR A 65 -3.94 4.42 14.34
N VAL A 66 -3.55 3.19 14.03
CA VAL A 66 -4.46 2.10 13.69
C VAL A 66 -4.67 1.23 14.94
N ASP A 67 -5.88 1.23 15.46
CA ASP A 67 -6.31 0.45 16.63
C ASP A 67 -6.61 -1.02 16.28
N GLY A 68 -5.68 -1.66 15.57
CA GLY A 68 -5.78 -3.06 15.14
C GLY A 68 -4.65 -3.92 15.70
N MET A 69 -4.62 -5.17 15.26
CA MET A 69 -3.50 -6.09 15.51
C MET A 69 -2.76 -6.40 14.20
N PRO A 70 -1.44 -6.56 14.22
CA PRO A 70 -0.70 -7.05 13.05
C PRO A 70 -1.22 -8.41 12.59
N MET A 71 -1.19 -8.71 11.29
CA MET A 71 -1.64 -9.96 10.69
C MET A 71 -0.63 -11.12 10.91
N MET A 72 -0.11 -11.27 12.13
CA MET A 72 0.87 -12.28 12.48
C MET A 72 0.65 -12.83 13.89
N GLY A 73 1.00 -14.10 14.08
CA GLY A 73 0.92 -14.80 15.36
C GLY A 73 -0.51 -15.17 15.80
N MET A 74 -0.63 -15.55 17.07
CA MET A 74 -1.88 -16.07 17.65
C MET A 74 -3.04 -15.06 17.65
N PRO A 75 -2.85 -13.75 17.92
CA PRO A 75 -3.98 -12.80 17.85
C PRO A 75 -4.59 -12.74 16.45
N ALA A 76 -3.76 -12.72 15.40
CA ALA A 76 -4.24 -12.76 14.02
C ALA A 76 -4.95 -14.07 13.69
N HIS A 77 -4.45 -15.22 14.18
CA HIS A 77 -5.11 -16.51 14.04
C HIS A 77 -6.54 -16.49 14.58
N GLU A 78 -6.73 -15.99 15.80
CA GLU A 78 -8.03 -15.92 16.45
C GLU A 78 -8.99 -15.00 15.68
N GLN A 79 -8.52 -13.81 15.29
CA GLN A 79 -9.30 -12.84 14.53
C GLN A 79 -9.74 -13.39 13.17
N LEU A 80 -8.82 -14.02 12.43
CA LEU A 80 -9.12 -14.59 11.11
C LEU A 80 -10.00 -15.84 11.21
N SER A 81 -9.83 -16.66 12.25
CA SER A 81 -10.68 -17.81 12.51
C SER A 81 -12.13 -17.39 12.79
N ALA A 82 -12.32 -16.33 13.57
CA ALA A 82 -13.63 -15.75 13.86
C ALA A 82 -14.29 -15.14 12.62
N ALA A 83 -13.48 -14.53 11.73
CA ALA A 83 -13.93 -13.91 10.49
C ALA A 83 -14.02 -14.88 9.29
N ARG A 84 -13.90 -16.20 9.51
CA ARG A 84 -13.97 -17.18 8.42
C ARG A 84 -15.30 -17.07 7.67
N GLY A 85 -15.20 -17.03 6.34
CA GLY A 85 -16.37 -16.83 5.46
C GLY A 85 -16.87 -15.39 5.37
N GLU A 86 -16.32 -14.43 6.12
CA GLU A 86 -16.65 -13.02 5.95
C GLU A 86 -16.07 -12.48 4.62
N SER A 87 -16.95 -12.26 3.65
CA SER A 87 -16.57 -11.76 2.33
C SER A 87 -15.72 -10.47 2.34
N PRO A 88 -15.99 -9.45 3.20
CA PRO A 88 -15.27 -8.18 3.11
C PRO A 88 -13.79 -8.27 3.43
N LEU A 89 -13.37 -9.15 4.35
CA LEU A 89 -11.97 -9.23 4.79
C LEU A 89 -11.04 -9.63 3.64
N TRP A 90 -11.35 -10.76 3.00
CA TRP A 90 -10.51 -11.30 1.93
C TRP A 90 -10.56 -10.45 0.66
N THR A 91 -11.73 -9.89 0.31
CA THR A 91 -11.83 -8.96 -0.82
C THR A 91 -11.01 -7.68 -0.55
N GLN A 92 -11.02 -7.13 0.67
CA GLN A 92 -10.22 -5.95 0.99
C GLN A 92 -8.72 -6.27 1.03
N LEU A 93 -8.30 -7.45 1.50
CA LEU A 93 -6.92 -7.90 1.41
C LEU A 93 -6.46 -8.02 -0.04
N GLY A 94 -7.31 -8.57 -0.92
CA GLY A 94 -7.07 -8.60 -2.37
C GLY A 94 -6.89 -7.20 -2.97
N ARG A 95 -7.76 -6.24 -2.61
CA ARG A 95 -7.59 -4.83 -3.04
C ARG A 95 -6.27 -4.25 -2.55
N LEU A 96 -5.87 -4.51 -1.30
CA LEU A 96 -4.59 -4.05 -0.76
C LEU A 96 -3.40 -4.65 -1.52
N MET A 97 -3.44 -5.93 -1.88
CA MET A 97 -2.40 -6.58 -2.68
C MET A 97 -2.28 -5.99 -4.08
N ALA A 98 -3.41 -5.72 -4.74
CA ALA A 98 -3.39 -5.04 -6.04
C ALA A 98 -2.84 -3.62 -5.93
N PHE A 99 -3.13 -2.92 -4.84
CA PHE A 99 -2.54 -1.63 -4.56
C PHE A 99 -1.03 -1.71 -4.37
N ASP A 100 -0.54 -2.72 -3.63
CA ASP A 100 0.89 -2.95 -3.47
C ASP A 100 1.60 -3.22 -4.80
N MET A 101 0.96 -3.95 -5.74
CA MET A 101 1.46 -4.10 -7.11
C MET A 101 1.43 -2.78 -7.89
N LEU A 102 0.45 -1.91 -7.66
CA LEU A 102 0.37 -0.61 -8.33
C LEU A 102 1.53 0.31 -7.97
N ILE A 103 1.99 0.26 -6.71
CA ILE A 103 3.05 1.14 -6.19
C ILE A 103 4.40 0.43 -5.98
N ASN A 104 4.49 -0.86 -6.33
CA ASN A 104 5.63 -1.73 -6.04
C ASN A 104 6.04 -1.70 -4.55
N ASN A 105 5.06 -1.81 -3.67
CA ASN A 105 5.31 -1.97 -2.25
C ASN A 105 5.52 -3.45 -1.93
N PHE A 106 6.77 -3.88 -2.02
CA PHE A 106 7.15 -5.28 -1.94
C PHE A 106 7.17 -5.84 -0.51
N ASP A 107 7.03 -5.00 0.52
CA ASP A 107 7.26 -5.44 1.90
C ASP A 107 6.07 -6.22 2.48
N ARG A 108 4.82 -5.96 2.08
CA ARG A 108 3.64 -6.54 2.77
C ARG A 108 3.34 -8.00 2.44
N LEU A 109 2.91 -8.28 1.20
CA LEU A 109 2.36 -9.59 0.79
C LEU A 109 3.09 -10.12 -0.45
N PRO A 110 3.55 -11.38 -0.47
CA PRO A 110 4.44 -11.89 -1.52
C PRO A 110 3.69 -12.42 -2.76
N LEU A 111 3.04 -11.54 -3.54
CA LEU A 111 2.31 -11.95 -4.76
C LEU A 111 3.19 -11.93 -6.02
N VAL A 112 3.83 -10.80 -6.34
CA VAL A 112 4.67 -10.63 -7.54
C VAL A 112 6.15 -10.50 -7.23
N TRP A 113 6.52 -10.75 -5.98
CA TRP A 113 7.88 -10.68 -5.46
C TRP A 113 8.32 -12.04 -4.94
N SER A 114 9.63 -12.20 -4.74
CA SER A 114 10.24 -13.45 -4.25
C SER A 114 10.63 -13.40 -2.77
N ASN A 115 10.10 -12.43 -2.02
CA ASN A 115 10.29 -12.33 -0.58
C ASN A 115 9.18 -13.08 0.18
N GLU A 116 9.28 -13.11 1.50
CA GLU A 116 8.29 -13.75 2.39
C GLU A 116 7.14 -12.81 2.78
N GLY A 117 7.28 -11.51 2.50
CA GLY A 117 6.42 -10.45 3.00
C GLY A 117 6.67 -10.11 4.47
N ASN A 118 5.91 -9.14 4.96
CA ASN A 118 5.93 -8.57 6.30
C ASN A 118 4.48 -8.29 6.68
N PHE A 119 3.86 -9.32 7.24
CA PHE A 119 2.47 -9.26 7.70
C PHE A 119 2.30 -8.35 8.93
N GLY A 120 3.40 -7.93 9.55
CA GLY A 120 3.44 -6.84 10.52
C GLY A 120 2.88 -5.53 9.96
N ASN A 121 2.98 -5.33 8.64
CA ASN A 121 2.52 -4.14 7.94
C ASN A 121 1.07 -4.24 7.42
N VAL A 122 0.32 -5.24 7.88
CA VAL A 122 -1.12 -5.40 7.65
C VAL A 122 -1.82 -5.49 9.00
N MET A 123 -2.74 -4.56 9.26
CA MET A 123 -3.50 -4.51 10.51
C MET A 123 -4.90 -5.09 10.31
N LEU A 124 -5.35 -5.91 11.25
CA LEU A 124 -6.67 -6.53 11.30
C LEU A 124 -7.52 -5.96 12.44
N GLY A 125 -8.85 -6.07 12.30
CA GLY A 125 -9.80 -5.85 13.40
C GLY A 125 -9.89 -4.42 13.92
N SER A 126 -9.39 -3.43 13.16
CA SER A 126 -9.49 -2.03 13.51
C SER A 126 -10.91 -1.50 13.29
N ARG A 127 -11.29 -0.48 14.06
CA ARG A 127 -12.56 0.24 13.84
C ARG A 127 -12.64 0.94 12.48
N LEU A 128 -11.48 1.15 11.85
CA LEU A 128 -11.35 1.81 10.56
C LEU A 128 -11.59 0.84 9.37
N GLY A 129 -11.62 -0.48 9.62
CA GLY A 129 -11.87 -1.50 8.60
C GLY A 129 -11.26 -2.86 8.96
N PRO A 130 -11.71 -3.95 8.31
CA PRO A 130 -11.22 -5.29 8.61
C PRO A 130 -9.77 -5.51 8.17
N VAL A 131 -9.27 -4.76 7.18
CA VAL A 131 -7.88 -4.83 6.69
C VAL A 131 -7.36 -3.41 6.43
N ILE A 132 -6.20 -3.10 7.00
CA ILE A 132 -5.55 -1.78 6.85
C ILE A 132 -4.06 -1.97 6.59
N GLY A 133 -3.59 -1.50 5.45
CA GLY A 133 -2.16 -1.46 5.19
C GLY A 133 -1.48 -0.33 5.98
N ILE A 134 -0.31 -0.61 6.56
CA ILE A 134 0.58 0.43 7.11
C ILE A 134 1.90 0.43 6.35
N ASP A 135 2.72 1.46 6.60
CA ASP A 135 4.07 1.60 6.04
C ASP A 135 4.14 1.51 4.51
N GLN A 136 3.10 2.02 3.82
CA GLN A 136 3.09 2.08 2.36
C GLN A 136 4.12 3.08 1.83
N SER A 137 4.87 2.69 0.81
CA SER A 137 5.71 3.60 0.03
C SER A 137 5.83 3.13 -1.42
N VAL A 138 5.92 4.07 -2.35
CA VAL A 138 6.26 3.77 -3.74
C VAL A 138 7.73 3.41 -3.84
N ASN A 139 8.06 2.27 -4.45
CA ASN A 139 9.44 1.88 -4.74
C ASN A 139 9.69 1.79 -6.24
N LEU A 140 10.39 2.78 -6.80
CA LEU A 140 10.69 2.82 -8.22
C LEU A 140 11.67 1.72 -8.63
N ILE A 141 11.46 1.16 -9.82
CA ILE A 141 12.39 0.22 -10.46
C ILE A 141 13.13 0.96 -11.57
N ASN A 142 14.33 1.45 -11.27
CA ASN A 142 15.12 2.25 -12.22
C ASN A 142 15.84 1.40 -13.28
N HIS A 143 15.98 0.09 -13.05
CA HIS A 143 16.64 -0.80 -14.00
C HIS A 143 15.64 -1.29 -15.06
N PRO A 144 15.80 -0.98 -16.36
CA PRO A 144 14.78 -1.25 -17.38
C PRO A 144 14.38 -2.73 -17.48
N ALA A 145 15.34 -3.66 -17.45
CA ALA A 145 15.01 -5.09 -17.49
C ALA A 145 14.28 -5.56 -16.22
N GLY A 146 14.57 -4.93 -15.08
CA GLY A 146 13.90 -5.23 -13.81
C GLY A 146 12.45 -4.77 -13.84
N LEU A 147 12.22 -3.58 -14.40
CA LEU A 147 10.88 -3.01 -14.62
C LEU A 147 10.08 -3.89 -15.59
N THR A 148 10.63 -4.26 -16.74
CA THR A 148 9.95 -5.17 -17.69
C THR A 148 9.57 -6.49 -17.04
N ALA A 149 10.49 -7.12 -16.29
CA ALA A 149 10.21 -8.37 -15.60
C ALA A 149 9.14 -8.19 -14.50
N TYR A 150 9.15 -7.06 -13.81
CA TYR A 150 8.12 -6.72 -12.83
C TYR A 150 6.74 -6.56 -13.48
N LEU A 151 6.63 -5.77 -14.54
CA LEU A 151 5.38 -5.54 -15.27
C LEU A 151 4.80 -6.86 -15.83
N GLN A 152 5.66 -7.77 -16.30
CA GLN A 152 5.25 -9.11 -16.71
C GLN A 152 4.67 -9.94 -15.55
N ARG A 153 5.27 -9.86 -14.34
CA ARG A 153 4.74 -10.54 -13.15
C ARG A 153 3.41 -9.95 -12.70
N VAL A 154 3.28 -8.61 -12.69
CA VAL A 154 2.01 -7.94 -12.36
C VAL A 154 0.92 -8.33 -13.35
N ARG A 155 1.21 -8.31 -14.65
CA ARG A 155 0.27 -8.76 -15.69
C ARG A 155 -0.19 -10.20 -15.46
N LYS A 156 0.75 -11.13 -15.25
CA LYS A 156 0.44 -12.55 -15.00
C LYS A 156 -0.38 -12.73 -13.73
N ALA A 157 -0.07 -12.00 -12.66
CA ALA A 157 -0.83 -12.07 -11.42
C ALA A 157 -2.27 -11.56 -11.58
N TYR A 158 -2.46 -10.47 -12.32
CA TYR A 158 -3.79 -9.97 -12.66
C TYR A 158 -4.59 -10.95 -13.54
N GLU A 159 -3.98 -11.48 -14.60
CA GLU A 159 -4.60 -12.49 -15.47
C GLU A 159 -5.03 -13.72 -14.65
N GLY A 160 -4.13 -14.22 -13.77
CA GLY A 160 -4.43 -15.32 -12.87
C GLY A 160 -5.56 -15.01 -11.88
N ALA A 161 -5.62 -13.80 -11.33
CA ALA A 161 -6.72 -13.37 -10.47
C ALA A 161 -8.04 -13.30 -11.23
N ARG A 162 -8.05 -12.68 -12.41
CA ARG A 162 -9.23 -12.56 -13.29
C ARG A 162 -9.79 -13.92 -13.67
N ASP A 163 -8.90 -14.86 -13.99
CA ASP A 163 -9.27 -16.20 -14.43
C ASP A 163 -9.55 -17.15 -13.24
N GLY A 164 -9.45 -16.66 -12.00
CA GLY A 164 -9.70 -17.44 -10.79
C GLY A 164 -8.67 -18.55 -10.51
N GLN A 165 -7.44 -18.41 -11.02
CA GLN A 165 -6.39 -19.41 -10.91
C GLN A 165 -5.74 -19.38 -9.52
N ALA A 166 -6.18 -20.27 -8.63
CA ALA A 166 -5.67 -20.38 -7.26
C ALA A 166 -4.14 -20.55 -7.17
N SER A 167 -3.51 -21.19 -8.16
CA SER A 167 -2.05 -21.37 -8.23
C SER A 167 -1.28 -20.05 -8.28
N THR A 168 -1.89 -18.98 -8.78
CA THR A 168 -1.30 -17.63 -8.78
C THR A 168 -1.09 -17.09 -7.37
N PHE A 169 -1.92 -17.52 -6.41
CA PHE A 169 -1.90 -17.11 -5.02
C PHE A 169 -1.25 -18.15 -4.10
N ALA A 170 -0.60 -19.19 -4.65
CA ALA A 170 -0.01 -20.26 -3.84
C ALA A 170 1.03 -19.75 -2.82
N THR A 171 1.88 -18.80 -3.23
CA THR A 171 2.86 -18.15 -2.35
C THR A 171 2.16 -17.36 -1.23
N VAL A 172 1.11 -16.61 -1.58
CA VAL A 172 0.34 -15.81 -0.62
C VAL A 172 -0.39 -16.72 0.39
N LYS A 173 -1.01 -17.80 -0.09
CA LYS A 173 -1.65 -18.82 0.75
C LYS A 173 -0.67 -19.42 1.75
N THR A 174 0.52 -19.79 1.26
CA THR A 174 1.59 -20.33 2.11
C THR A 174 2.03 -19.31 3.16
N ALA A 175 2.27 -18.05 2.75
CA ALA A 175 2.69 -17.00 3.66
C ALA A 175 1.63 -16.67 4.73
N ILE A 176 0.34 -16.64 4.38
CA ILE A 176 -0.75 -16.46 5.34
C ILE A 176 -0.76 -17.60 6.36
N ARG A 177 -0.67 -18.85 5.90
CA ARG A 177 -0.63 -20.01 6.78
C ARG A 177 0.57 -19.98 7.71
N ASP A 178 1.74 -19.64 7.19
CA ASP A 178 2.98 -19.66 7.97
C ASP A 178 3.01 -18.52 9.01
N ASN A 179 2.38 -17.37 8.74
CA ASN A 179 2.31 -16.23 9.67
C ASN A 179 1.14 -16.30 10.66
N THR A 180 0.04 -16.98 10.31
CA THR A 180 -1.22 -16.93 11.09
C THR A 180 -1.81 -18.30 11.44
N GLY A 181 -1.25 -19.40 10.92
CA GLY A 181 -1.82 -20.74 11.06
C GLY A 181 -3.11 -20.97 10.26
N ILE A 182 -3.60 -20.00 9.49
CA ILE A 182 -4.83 -20.11 8.69
C ILE A 182 -4.51 -20.68 7.31
N ASP A 183 -5.07 -21.84 6.99
CA ASP A 183 -5.04 -22.39 5.62
C ASP A 183 -6.26 -21.89 4.85
N LEU A 184 -6.03 -21.13 3.77
CA LEU A 184 -7.10 -20.55 2.98
C LEU A 184 -7.80 -21.59 2.11
N ASP A 185 -9.13 -21.61 2.12
CA ASP A 185 -9.91 -22.44 1.20
C ASP A 185 -10.09 -21.78 -0.19
N ASP A 186 -10.70 -22.50 -1.13
CA ASP A 186 -10.90 -22.02 -2.50
C ASP A 186 -11.84 -20.80 -2.59
N VAL A 187 -12.75 -20.65 -1.61
CA VAL A 187 -13.66 -19.49 -1.54
C VAL A 187 -12.87 -18.27 -1.11
N GLU A 188 -12.03 -18.38 -0.08
CA GLU A 188 -11.19 -17.30 0.43
C GLU A 188 -10.16 -16.84 -0.63
N ILE A 189 -9.53 -17.78 -1.33
CA ILE A 189 -8.65 -17.46 -2.47
C ILE A 189 -9.41 -16.73 -3.58
N ARG A 190 -10.63 -17.16 -3.91
CA ARG A 190 -11.46 -16.46 -4.89
C ARG A 190 -11.79 -15.03 -4.47
N ARG A 191 -12.03 -14.79 -3.18
CA ARG A 191 -12.25 -13.42 -2.66
C ARG A 191 -11.01 -12.54 -2.77
N LEU A 192 -9.81 -13.08 -2.53
CA LEU A 192 -8.56 -12.37 -2.81
C LEU A 192 -8.46 -11.98 -4.29
N CYS A 193 -8.75 -12.93 -5.19
CA CYS A 193 -8.77 -12.69 -6.63
C CYS A 193 -9.76 -11.59 -7.01
N GLU A 194 -11.00 -11.66 -6.51
CA GLU A 194 -12.04 -10.65 -6.73
C GLU A 194 -11.58 -9.25 -6.30
N GLY A 195 -10.97 -9.14 -5.12
CA GLY A 195 -10.42 -7.87 -4.64
C GLY A 195 -9.32 -7.30 -5.54
N CYS A 196 -8.41 -8.16 -6.01
CA CYS A 196 -7.37 -7.75 -6.95
C CYS A 196 -7.95 -7.23 -8.28
N VAL A 197 -8.93 -7.98 -8.83
CA VAL A 197 -9.58 -7.65 -10.11
C VAL A 197 -10.39 -6.37 -10.00
N ASP A 198 -11.13 -6.20 -8.90
CA ASP A 198 -11.97 -5.05 -8.62
C ASP A 198 -11.16 -3.74 -8.62
N LEU A 199 -10.04 -3.70 -7.88
CA LEU A 199 -9.19 -2.50 -7.87
C LEU A 199 -8.60 -2.19 -9.24
N PHE A 200 -8.04 -3.18 -9.95
CA PHE A 200 -7.45 -2.91 -11.27
C PHE A 200 -8.51 -2.52 -12.30
N SER A 201 -9.71 -3.10 -12.23
CA SER A 201 -10.84 -2.74 -13.10
C SER A 201 -11.27 -1.30 -12.84
N GLU A 202 -11.32 -0.86 -11.58
CA GLU A 202 -11.55 0.53 -11.20
C GLU A 202 -10.47 1.47 -11.75
N VAL A 203 -9.19 1.14 -11.56
CA VAL A 203 -8.06 1.95 -12.05
C VAL A 203 -8.05 2.04 -13.58
N LEU A 204 -8.32 0.94 -14.28
CA LEU A 204 -8.44 0.92 -15.75
C LEU A 204 -9.62 1.77 -16.24
N ARG A 205 -10.75 1.72 -15.55
CA ARG A 205 -11.90 2.59 -15.85
C ARG A 205 -11.52 4.07 -15.69
N LEU A 206 -10.84 4.43 -14.60
CA LEU A 206 -10.34 5.79 -14.36
C LEU A 206 -9.30 6.23 -15.39
N ALA A 207 -8.47 5.32 -15.88
CA ALA A 207 -7.50 5.60 -16.94
C ALA A 207 -8.22 5.93 -18.27
N LYS A 208 -9.27 5.16 -18.61
CA LYS A 208 -10.07 5.38 -19.83
C LYS A 208 -10.86 6.70 -19.80
N SER A 209 -11.28 7.18 -18.62
CA SER A 209 -12.01 8.44 -18.45
C SER A 209 -11.11 9.66 -18.19
N GLU A 210 -9.79 9.52 -18.28
CA GLU A 210 -8.79 10.54 -17.90
C GLU A 210 -8.85 10.98 -16.41
N ASP A 211 -9.70 10.37 -15.59
CA ASP A 211 -9.82 10.64 -14.16
C ASP A 211 -8.56 10.23 -13.39
N LEU A 212 -7.89 9.17 -13.84
CA LEU A 212 -6.61 8.74 -13.26
C LEU A 212 -5.54 9.82 -13.45
N GLU A 213 -5.46 10.44 -14.63
CA GLU A 213 -4.49 11.49 -14.91
C GLU A 213 -4.74 12.74 -14.06
N ARG A 214 -6.01 13.15 -13.94
CA ARG A 214 -6.40 14.25 -13.05
C ARG A 214 -6.03 13.95 -11.59
N THR A 215 -6.27 12.73 -11.15
CA THR A 215 -5.93 12.25 -9.80
C THR A 215 -4.41 12.27 -9.57
N LEU A 216 -3.62 11.70 -10.49
CA LEU A 216 -2.17 11.66 -10.40
C LEU A 216 -1.54 13.07 -10.43
N ALA A 217 -2.05 13.97 -11.27
CA ALA A 217 -1.61 15.36 -11.30
C ALA A 217 -1.89 16.08 -9.96
N ALA A 218 -3.08 15.89 -9.39
CA ALA A 218 -3.44 16.46 -8.11
C ALA A 218 -2.58 15.91 -6.96
N ILE A 219 -2.32 14.61 -6.94
CA ILE A 219 -1.43 13.96 -5.97
C ILE A 219 -0.01 14.50 -6.10
N SER A 220 0.53 14.56 -7.33
CA SER A 220 1.88 15.05 -7.59
C SER A 220 2.07 16.48 -7.09
N LEU A 221 1.13 17.38 -7.40
CA LEU A 221 1.13 18.75 -6.93
C LEU A 221 1.06 18.84 -5.39
N LYS A 222 0.27 17.98 -4.75
CA LYS A 222 0.17 17.93 -3.29
C LYS A 222 1.46 17.44 -2.64
N VAL A 223 2.12 16.43 -3.22
CA VAL A 223 3.42 15.95 -2.77
C VAL A 223 4.48 17.05 -2.91
N ASP A 224 4.58 17.67 -4.08
CA ASP A 224 5.52 18.77 -4.35
C ASP A 224 5.40 19.89 -3.30
N ARG A 225 4.17 20.35 -3.02
CA ARG A 225 3.90 21.40 -2.02
C ARG A 225 4.15 20.97 -0.57
N SER A 226 4.22 19.68 -0.28
CA SER A 226 4.36 19.17 1.09
C SER A 226 5.81 19.11 1.56
N PHE A 227 6.78 19.21 0.65
CA PHE A 227 8.21 19.11 0.95
C PHE A 227 8.94 20.36 0.48
N THR A 228 9.97 20.77 1.22
CA THR A 228 10.90 21.83 0.80
C THR A 228 12.02 21.34 -0.11
N ALA A 229 12.23 20.02 -0.15
CA ALA A 229 13.27 19.41 -0.97
C ALA A 229 12.98 19.69 -2.47
N PRO A 230 13.96 20.22 -3.22
CA PRO A 230 13.73 20.67 -4.61
C PRO A 230 13.41 19.53 -5.58
N ASP A 231 13.63 18.27 -5.18
CA ASP A 231 13.40 17.08 -6.00
C ASP A 231 12.06 16.37 -5.71
N ALA A 232 11.25 16.88 -4.77
CA ALA A 232 10.00 16.25 -4.38
C ALA A 232 9.00 16.15 -5.55
N GLY A 233 8.80 17.24 -6.29
CA GLY A 233 7.96 17.25 -7.50
C GLY A 233 8.48 16.34 -8.60
N ALA A 234 9.79 16.31 -8.82
CA ALA A 234 10.40 15.42 -9.82
C ALA A 234 10.20 13.93 -9.46
N LYS A 235 10.38 13.57 -8.18
CA LYS A 235 10.08 12.22 -7.68
C LYS A 235 8.60 11.87 -7.80
N ALA A 236 7.71 12.79 -7.46
CA ALA A 236 6.27 12.58 -7.60
C ALA A 236 5.86 12.33 -9.05
N ALA A 237 6.46 13.05 -10.01
CA ALA A 237 6.25 12.80 -11.43
C ALA A 237 6.74 11.42 -11.87
N GLN A 238 7.88 10.95 -11.35
CA GLN A 238 8.37 9.58 -11.58
C GLN A 238 7.40 8.53 -11.01
N TYR A 239 6.84 8.75 -9.82
CA TYR A 239 5.81 7.87 -9.25
C TYR A 239 4.56 7.81 -10.13
N CYS A 240 4.09 8.94 -10.67
CA CYS A 240 3.00 8.94 -11.64
C CYS A 240 3.35 8.13 -12.90
N GLY A 241 4.56 8.29 -13.45
CA GLY A 241 5.04 7.51 -14.59
C GLY A 241 4.99 6.02 -14.32
N PHE A 242 5.49 5.59 -13.17
CA PHE A 242 5.48 4.20 -12.74
C PHE A 242 4.06 3.62 -12.63
N VAL A 243 3.13 4.34 -12.00
CA VAL A 243 1.72 3.91 -11.92
C VAL A 243 1.13 3.73 -13.32
N ARG A 244 1.37 4.65 -14.25
CA ARG A 244 0.89 4.52 -15.64
C ARG A 244 1.44 3.29 -16.33
N GLU A 245 2.71 2.98 -16.15
CA GLU A 245 3.34 1.78 -16.73
C GLU A 245 2.70 0.50 -16.19
N VAL A 246 2.42 0.43 -14.88
CA VAL A 246 1.71 -0.70 -14.28
C VAL A 246 0.29 -0.83 -14.86
N VAL A 247 -0.45 0.28 -14.94
CA VAL A 247 -1.81 0.29 -15.51
C VAL A 247 -1.81 -0.12 -16.97
N ALA A 248 -0.86 0.35 -17.77
CA ALA A 248 -0.71 -0.02 -19.17
C ALA A 248 -0.41 -1.52 -19.34
N ALA A 249 0.48 -2.08 -18.50
CA ALA A 249 0.82 -3.50 -18.54
C ALA A 249 -0.40 -4.40 -18.27
N VAL A 250 -1.30 -3.97 -17.38
CA VAL A 250 -2.57 -4.66 -17.09
C VAL A 250 -3.60 -4.42 -18.21
N GLY A 251 -3.71 -3.19 -18.73
CA GLY A 251 -4.71 -2.79 -19.72
C GLY A 251 -4.66 -3.54 -21.05
N VAL A 252 -3.46 -3.88 -21.54
CA VAL A 252 -3.26 -4.67 -22.78
C VAL A 252 -4.02 -6.00 -22.75
N THR A 253 -4.21 -6.59 -21.57
CA THR A 253 -4.92 -7.86 -21.40
C THR A 253 -6.43 -7.73 -21.45
N HIS A 254 -6.95 -6.57 -21.07
CA HIS A 254 -8.38 -6.36 -20.95
C HIS A 254 -9.03 -6.21 -22.33
N GLU A 255 -8.34 -5.57 -23.28
CA GLU A 255 -8.84 -5.34 -24.64
C GLU A 255 -8.87 -6.60 -25.51
N SER A 256 -8.03 -7.61 -25.20
CA SER A 256 -8.00 -8.85 -25.99
C SER A 256 -9.20 -9.78 -25.76
N ASN A 257 -9.97 -9.55 -24.69
CA ASN A 257 -11.09 -10.40 -24.27
C ASN A 257 -12.45 -9.69 -24.27
N SER A 258 -12.50 -8.42 -24.67
CA SER A 258 -13.73 -7.61 -24.79
C SER A 258 -14.17 -7.58 -26.24
#